data_AF-A0A4Q9XTG4-F1
#
_entry.id   AF-A0A4Q9XTG4-F1
#
_cell.length_a   1.000
_cell.length_b   1.000
_cell.length_c   1.000
_cell.angle_alpha   90.00
_cell.angle_beta   90.00
_cell.angle_gamma   90.00
#
_symmetry.space_group_name_H-M   'P 1'
#
loop_
_entity.id
_entity.type
_entity.pdbx_description
1 polymer ?
#
loop_
_entity_poly.entity_id
_entity_poly.type
_entity_poly.pdbx_seq_one_letter_code
_entity_poly.pdbx_strand_id
1 'polypeptide(L)'
;MIQRLFIFVISNKLYPYYCWIVLMAASYLTGSLNFPGASATDEQMRPFAGAIAMPTIIAYLWYALISIHDTAVDSFNQLAENIPEEQQKIKKKRFLQTAIRNTAISIVLSLLATFSYLYSEDLLAFDGNIVSITMNLMAVPFWFFIFFFIVHTVSLNNIATQEYLTKDSIDIMGIEKLAPVSKFVVNNTVKAAIIFVLIPLFWIGRQIPRIDIILTCLLLLGITFYLFMPVFKAQRIIAHKKAMAIQRIYKKLNDTMEENICGGRRITDNPRTLRRIACLIATKTEIAKVREWPVDVPQSLKVIAVTAAAPLSMVAGSLVDYALSQFNLFGL
;
A
#
# COMPACT_ATOMS: atom_id res chain seq x y z
N MET A 1 -22.12 -0.91 -16.45
CA MET A 1 -21.25 -2.11 -16.45
C MET A 1 -20.14 -2.02 -15.40
N ILE A 2 -19.24 -1.04 -15.47
CA ILE A 2 -18.06 -0.90 -14.57
C ILE A 2 -18.43 -0.84 -13.08
N GLN A 3 -19.52 -0.14 -12.70
CA GLN A 3 -19.99 -0.10 -11.31
C GLN A 3 -20.39 -1.49 -10.78
N ARG A 4 -21.04 -2.32 -11.60
CA ARG A 4 -21.41 -3.68 -11.20
C ARG A 4 -20.18 -4.57 -11.04
N LEU A 5 -19.19 -4.42 -11.91
CA LEU A 5 -17.90 -5.10 -11.81
C LEU A 5 -17.19 -4.74 -10.49
N PHE A 6 -17.13 -3.46 -10.14
CA PHE A 6 -16.56 -3.01 -8.87
C PHE A 6 -17.26 -3.64 -7.66
N ILE A 7 -18.60 -3.61 -7.63
CA ILE A 7 -19.40 -4.20 -6.55
C ILE A 7 -19.14 -5.71 -6.47
N PHE A 8 -19.11 -6.41 -7.61
CA PHE A 8 -18.84 -7.84 -7.66
C PHE A 8 -17.46 -8.19 -7.08
N VAL A 9 -16.42 -7.45 -7.47
CA VAL A 9 -15.05 -7.68 -6.99
C VAL A 9 -14.96 -7.55 -5.47
N ILE A 10 -15.77 -6.69 -4.85
CA ILE A 10 -15.67 -6.41 -3.40
C ILE A 10 -16.69 -7.19 -2.58
N SER A 11 -17.66 -7.86 -3.21
CA SER A 11 -18.82 -8.39 -2.51
C SER A 11 -18.55 -9.58 -1.58
N ASN A 12 -17.56 -10.44 -1.89
CA ASN A 12 -17.35 -11.69 -1.17
C ASN A 12 -15.88 -12.08 -1.05
N LYS A 13 -15.42 -12.30 0.18
CA LYS A 13 -14.06 -12.72 0.53
C LYS A 13 -13.69 -14.12 0.03
N LEU A 14 -14.66 -14.94 -0.36
CA LEU A 14 -14.42 -16.28 -0.92
C LEU A 14 -14.16 -16.27 -2.43
N TYR A 15 -14.53 -15.21 -3.17
CA TYR A 15 -14.28 -15.14 -4.61
C TYR A 15 -12.82 -15.26 -5.01
N PRO A 16 -11.85 -14.63 -4.30
CA PRO A 16 -10.44 -14.84 -4.58
C PRO A 16 -10.01 -16.31 -4.51
N TYR A 17 -10.54 -17.06 -3.53
CA TYR A 17 -10.24 -18.48 -3.36
C TYR A 17 -10.83 -19.33 -4.48
N TYR A 18 -12.08 -19.08 -4.86
CA TYR A 18 -12.68 -19.78 -6.00
C TYR A 18 -11.96 -19.46 -7.32
N CYS A 19 -11.55 -18.20 -7.51
CA CYS A 19 -10.75 -17.79 -8.66
C CYS A 19 -9.42 -18.53 -8.70
N TRP A 20 -8.74 -18.65 -7.55
CA TRP A 20 -7.50 -19.42 -7.43
C TRP A 20 -7.69 -20.88 -7.85
N ILE A 21 -8.72 -21.56 -7.34
CA ILE A 21 -9.03 -22.95 -7.70
C ILE A 21 -9.28 -23.09 -9.20
N VAL A 22 -10.12 -22.22 -9.77
CA VAL A 22 -10.49 -22.29 -11.20
C VAL A 22 -9.26 -22.07 -12.09
N LEU A 23 -8.42 -21.08 -11.76
CA LEU A 23 -7.22 -20.80 -12.53
C LEU A 23 -6.18 -21.92 -12.40
N MET A 24 -5.96 -22.44 -11.18
CA MET A 24 -5.08 -23.60 -10.98
C MET A 24 -5.58 -24.84 -11.71
N ALA A 25 -6.89 -25.11 -11.69
CA ALA A 25 -7.49 -26.21 -12.43
C ALA A 25 -7.32 -26.03 -13.96
N ALA A 26 -7.50 -24.81 -14.48
CA ALA A 26 -7.25 -24.52 -15.89
C ALA A 26 -5.77 -24.73 -16.26
N SER A 27 -4.84 -24.30 -15.41
CA SER A 27 -3.40 -24.54 -15.60
C SER A 27 -3.04 -26.03 -15.53
N TYR A 28 -3.72 -26.81 -14.69
CA TYR A 28 -3.55 -28.26 -14.62
C TYR A 28 -4.05 -28.94 -15.91
N LEU A 29 -5.28 -28.63 -16.33
CA LEU A 29 -5.92 -29.25 -17.50
C LEU A 29 -5.21 -28.96 -18.81
N THR A 30 -4.57 -27.79 -18.91
CA THR A 30 -3.80 -27.38 -20.09
C THR A 30 -2.38 -27.96 -20.11
N GLY A 31 -1.98 -28.67 -19.05
CA GLY A 31 -0.64 -29.25 -18.90
C GLY A 31 0.43 -28.25 -18.46
N SER A 32 0.05 -27.00 -18.16
CA SER A 32 0.99 -25.96 -17.75
C SER A 32 1.65 -26.24 -16.39
N LEU A 33 0.99 -27.03 -15.52
CA LEU A 33 1.52 -27.44 -14.21
C LEU A 33 2.40 -28.71 -14.26
N ASN A 34 2.66 -29.27 -15.43
CA ASN A 34 3.57 -30.41 -15.54
C ASN A 34 5.01 -29.94 -15.32
N PHE A 35 5.65 -30.42 -14.25
CA PHE A 35 7.02 -30.05 -13.93
C PHE A 35 7.97 -30.57 -15.02
N PRO A 36 8.73 -29.70 -15.71
CA PRO A 36 9.51 -30.11 -16.87
C PRO A 36 10.86 -30.78 -16.53
N GLY A 37 11.22 -30.88 -15.24
CA GLY A 37 12.44 -31.56 -14.77
C GLY A 37 13.62 -30.60 -14.53
N ALA A 38 14.65 -31.04 -13.81
CA ALA A 38 15.77 -30.18 -13.40
C ALA A 38 16.68 -29.69 -14.55
N SER A 39 16.61 -30.34 -15.72
CA SER A 39 17.40 -30.00 -16.92
C SER A 39 16.58 -29.27 -18.00
N ALA A 40 15.39 -28.79 -17.65
CA ALA A 40 14.50 -28.11 -18.59
C ALA A 40 15.07 -26.76 -19.05
N THR A 41 14.73 -26.37 -20.27
CA THR A 41 15.08 -25.04 -20.79
C THR A 41 14.22 -23.96 -20.13
N ASP A 42 14.70 -22.71 -20.13
CA ASP A 42 13.95 -21.55 -19.62
C ASP A 42 12.55 -21.42 -20.26
N GLU A 43 12.42 -21.75 -21.55
CA GLU A 43 11.15 -21.74 -22.28
C GLU A 43 10.13 -22.73 -21.73
N GLN A 44 10.60 -23.89 -21.24
CA GLN A 44 9.76 -24.93 -20.64
C GLN A 44 9.41 -24.62 -19.17
N MET A 45 10.33 -23.99 -18.44
CA MET A 45 10.11 -23.57 -17.04
C MET A 45 9.17 -22.38 -16.90
N ARG A 46 9.16 -21.46 -17.87
CA ARG A 46 8.32 -20.25 -17.87
C ARG A 46 6.82 -20.52 -17.72
N PRO A 47 6.14 -21.35 -18.55
CA PRO A 47 4.70 -21.62 -18.40
C PRO A 47 4.39 -22.31 -17.07
N PHE A 48 5.29 -23.14 -16.56
CA PHE A 48 5.16 -23.77 -15.24
C PHE A 48 5.21 -22.75 -14.09
N ALA A 49 6.22 -21.88 -14.09
CA ALA A 49 6.33 -20.80 -13.11
C ALA A 49 5.13 -19.83 -13.19
N GLY A 50 4.70 -19.47 -14.40
CA GLY A 50 3.53 -18.61 -14.65
C GLY A 50 2.21 -19.23 -14.17
N ALA A 51 2.02 -20.53 -14.39
CA ALA A 51 0.87 -21.30 -13.93
C ALA A 51 0.71 -21.31 -12.41
N ILE A 52 1.80 -21.20 -11.66
CA ILE A 52 1.77 -21.12 -10.19
C ILE A 52 1.64 -19.67 -9.73
N ALA A 53 2.47 -18.79 -10.31
CA ALA A 53 2.60 -17.40 -9.88
C ALA A 53 1.35 -16.58 -10.20
N MET A 54 0.84 -16.61 -11.44
CA MET A 54 -0.29 -15.76 -11.85
C MET A 54 -1.56 -16.05 -11.02
N PRO A 55 -2.05 -17.30 -10.89
CA PRO A 55 -3.24 -17.57 -10.09
C PRO A 55 -3.08 -17.16 -8.63
N THR A 56 -1.91 -17.44 -8.04
CA THR A 56 -1.61 -17.14 -6.64
C THR A 56 -1.59 -15.64 -6.39
N ILE A 57 -0.92 -14.87 -7.25
CA ILE A 57 -0.84 -13.41 -7.14
C ILE A 57 -2.20 -12.76 -7.42
N ILE A 58 -2.94 -13.22 -8.44
CA ILE A 58 -4.31 -12.74 -8.73
C ILE A 58 -5.20 -12.89 -7.49
N ALA A 59 -5.25 -14.10 -6.93
CA ALA A 59 -6.09 -14.39 -5.77
C ALA A 59 -5.66 -13.56 -4.55
N TYR A 60 -4.36 -13.45 -4.30
CA TYR A 60 -3.84 -12.63 -3.21
C TYR A 60 -4.20 -11.15 -3.37
N LEU A 61 -3.98 -10.56 -4.55
CA LEU A 61 -4.26 -9.16 -4.84
C LEU A 61 -5.75 -8.86 -4.72
N TRP A 62 -6.60 -9.76 -5.20
CA TRP A 62 -8.04 -9.64 -5.06
C TRP A 62 -8.45 -9.66 -3.58
N TYR A 63 -7.98 -10.64 -2.80
CA TYR A 63 -8.23 -10.67 -1.36
C TYR A 63 -7.74 -9.40 -0.65
N ALA A 64 -6.53 -8.95 -0.97
CA ALA A 64 -5.93 -7.76 -0.40
C ALA A 64 -6.79 -6.53 -0.70
N LEU A 65 -7.29 -6.37 -1.93
CA LEU A 65 -8.21 -5.31 -2.34
C LEU A 65 -9.49 -5.28 -1.50
N ILE A 66 -10.16 -6.43 -1.31
CA ILE A 66 -11.37 -6.52 -0.48
C ILE A 66 -11.04 -6.07 0.95
N SER A 67 -9.95 -6.58 1.50
CA SER A 67 -9.57 -6.27 2.88
C SER A 67 -9.15 -4.79 3.06
N ILE A 68 -8.51 -4.18 2.04
CA ILE A 68 -8.21 -2.74 2.05
C ILE A 68 -9.51 -1.93 2.02
N HIS A 69 -10.47 -2.33 1.19
CA HIS A 69 -11.76 -1.67 1.10
C HIS A 69 -12.52 -1.71 2.43
N ASP A 70 -12.61 -2.89 3.06
CA ASP A 70 -13.25 -3.05 4.37
C ASP A 70 -12.59 -2.15 5.42
N THR A 71 -11.25 -2.19 5.51
CA THR A 71 -10.50 -1.36 6.47
C THR A 71 -10.72 0.14 6.20
N ALA A 72 -10.83 0.53 4.94
CA ALA A 72 -11.12 1.90 4.56
C ALA A 72 -12.53 2.29 5.04
N VAL A 73 -13.54 1.48 4.73
CA VAL A 73 -14.94 1.72 5.14
C VAL A 73 -15.09 1.79 6.65
N ASP A 74 -14.45 0.88 7.40
CA ASP A 74 -14.45 0.89 8.86
C ASP A 74 -13.82 2.17 9.42
N SER A 75 -12.68 2.58 8.84
CA SER A 75 -12.03 3.85 9.20
C SER A 75 -12.94 5.04 8.86
N PHE A 76 -13.60 5.03 7.69
CA PHE A 76 -14.52 6.09 7.31
C PHE A 76 -15.71 6.19 8.28
N ASN A 77 -16.28 5.05 8.68
CA ASN A 77 -17.42 4.98 9.59
C ASN A 77 -17.05 5.48 11.00
N GLN A 78 -15.91 5.05 11.55
CA GLN A 78 -15.43 5.53 12.86
C GLN A 78 -15.21 7.05 12.89
N LEU A 79 -14.75 7.64 11.79
CA LEU A 79 -14.58 9.09 11.69
C LEU A 79 -15.88 9.83 11.31
N ALA A 80 -16.93 9.13 10.87
CA ALA A 80 -18.21 9.70 10.47
C ALA A 80 -19.19 9.91 11.63
N GLU A 81 -18.95 9.31 12.81
CA GLU A 81 -19.83 9.42 14.00
C GLU A 81 -20.16 10.87 14.41
N ASN A 82 -19.31 11.84 14.02
CA ASN A 82 -19.49 13.26 14.33
C ASN A 82 -19.86 14.13 13.12
N ILE A 83 -20.23 13.53 11.98
CA ILE A 83 -20.50 14.23 10.71
C ILE A 83 -22.00 14.13 10.37
N PRO A 84 -22.67 15.23 9.97
CA PRO A 84 -24.06 15.21 9.52
C PRO A 84 -24.30 14.22 8.37
N GLU A 85 -25.43 13.51 8.38
CA GLU A 85 -25.76 12.46 7.39
C GLU A 85 -25.66 12.91 5.92
N GLU A 86 -26.00 14.16 5.64
CA GLU A 86 -25.95 14.71 4.28
C GLU A 86 -24.50 14.80 3.75
N GLN A 87 -23.56 15.21 4.61
CA GLN A 87 -22.14 15.20 4.28
C GLN A 87 -21.61 13.77 4.13
N GLN A 88 -22.14 12.81 4.90
CA GLN A 88 -21.77 11.40 4.73
C GLN A 88 -22.21 10.84 3.37
N LYS A 89 -23.42 11.17 2.91
CA LYS A 89 -23.92 10.76 1.58
C LYS A 89 -23.06 11.31 0.45
N ILE A 90 -22.67 12.58 0.52
CA ILE A 90 -21.78 13.21 -0.47
C ILE A 90 -20.41 12.50 -0.52
N LYS A 91 -19.83 12.22 0.65
CA LYS A 91 -18.55 11.50 0.77
C LYS A 91 -18.61 10.09 0.21
N LYS A 92 -19.65 9.32 0.57
CA LYS A 92 -19.88 7.97 0.01
C LYS A 92 -20.01 7.98 -1.51
N LYS A 93 -20.71 8.98 -2.07
CA LYS A 93 -20.83 9.15 -3.53
C LYS A 93 -19.48 9.46 -4.19
N ARG A 94 -18.69 10.38 -3.63
CA ARG A 94 -17.35 10.74 -4.15
C ARG A 94 -16.39 9.55 -4.09
N PHE A 95 -16.43 8.78 -3.00
CA PHE A 95 -15.67 7.55 -2.84
C PHE A 95 -16.02 6.53 -3.92
N LEU A 96 -17.32 6.26 -4.14
CA LEU A 96 -17.78 5.34 -5.17
C LEU A 96 -17.39 5.80 -6.58
N GLN A 97 -17.51 7.10 -6.88
CA GLN A 97 -17.07 7.65 -8.17
C GLN A 97 -15.57 7.47 -8.40
N THR A 98 -14.75 7.70 -7.37
CA THR A 98 -13.31 7.49 -7.44
C THR A 98 -12.98 6.02 -7.67
N ALA A 99 -13.67 5.12 -6.98
CA ALA A 99 -13.49 3.69 -7.14
C ALA A 99 -13.86 3.18 -8.55
N ILE A 100 -14.97 3.67 -9.12
CA ILE A 100 -15.37 3.37 -10.50
C ILE A 100 -14.32 3.88 -11.49
N ARG A 101 -13.87 5.13 -11.33
CA ARG A 101 -12.82 5.72 -12.18
C ARG A 101 -11.53 4.89 -12.12
N ASN A 102 -11.12 4.47 -10.93
CA ASN A 102 -9.92 3.65 -10.75
C ASN A 102 -10.06 2.29 -11.42
N THR A 103 -11.24 1.68 -11.36
CA THR A 103 -11.53 0.42 -12.06
C THR A 103 -11.36 0.60 -13.57
N ALA A 104 -11.89 1.69 -14.14
CA ALA A 104 -11.75 1.98 -15.57
C ALA A 104 -10.28 2.20 -15.98
N ILE A 105 -9.53 3.00 -15.22
CA ILE A 105 -8.10 3.24 -15.46
C ILE A 105 -7.33 1.92 -15.42
N SER A 106 -7.65 1.04 -14.46
CA SER A 106 -6.95 -0.23 -14.27
C SER A 106 -7.18 -1.20 -15.43
N ILE A 107 -8.40 -1.22 -16.01
CA ILE A 107 -8.70 -2.00 -17.22
C ILE A 107 -7.85 -1.52 -18.40
N VAL A 108 -7.77 -0.20 -18.61
CA VAL A 108 -6.99 0.37 -19.71
C VAL A 108 -5.51 0.06 -19.54
N LEU A 109 -4.96 0.29 -18.34
CA LEU A 109 -3.56 -0.01 -18.04
C LEU A 109 -3.25 -1.50 -18.16
N SER A 110 -4.16 -2.38 -17.75
CA SER A 110 -3.93 -3.82 -17.84
C SER A 110 -3.89 -4.32 -19.27
N LEU A 111 -4.78 -3.84 -20.13
CA LEU A 111 -4.77 -4.21 -21.55
C LEU A 111 -3.48 -3.71 -22.22
N LEU A 112 -3.07 -2.48 -21.93
CA LEU A 112 -1.84 -1.91 -22.46
C LEU A 112 -0.61 -2.69 -21.98
N ALA A 113 -0.48 -2.95 -20.68
CA ALA A 113 0.65 -3.70 -20.13
C ALA A 113 0.69 -5.14 -20.62
N THR A 114 -0.46 -5.81 -20.73
CA THR A 114 -0.53 -7.18 -21.27
C THR A 114 -0.02 -7.20 -22.70
N PHE A 115 -0.51 -6.30 -23.54
CA PHE A 115 -0.06 -6.23 -24.94
C PHE A 115 1.42 -5.89 -25.04
N SER A 116 1.89 -4.87 -24.30
CA SER A 116 3.30 -4.48 -24.31
C SER A 116 4.22 -5.60 -23.85
N TYR A 117 3.87 -6.32 -22.78
CA TYR A 117 4.68 -7.43 -22.25
C TYR A 117 4.72 -8.62 -23.21
N LEU A 118 3.55 -9.03 -23.72
CA LEU A 118 3.48 -10.15 -24.65
C LEU A 118 4.19 -9.85 -25.97
N TYR A 119 4.13 -8.60 -26.43
CA TYR A 119 4.86 -8.16 -27.62
C TYR A 119 6.37 -8.07 -27.39
N SER A 120 6.83 -7.57 -26.23
CA SER A 120 8.26 -7.41 -25.97
C SER A 120 9.02 -8.71 -25.74
N GLU A 121 8.33 -9.75 -25.27
CA GLU A 121 8.90 -11.08 -24.97
C GLU A 121 8.57 -12.12 -26.06
N ASP A 122 8.03 -11.68 -27.21
CA ASP A 122 7.58 -12.54 -28.32
C ASP A 122 6.69 -13.72 -27.85
N LEU A 123 5.81 -13.42 -26.89
CA LEU A 123 4.93 -14.37 -26.20
C LEU A 123 3.53 -14.47 -26.80
N LEU A 124 3.29 -13.78 -27.92
CA LEU A 124 2.02 -13.83 -28.61
C LEU A 124 1.80 -15.23 -29.19
N ALA A 125 0.76 -15.90 -28.69
CA ALA A 125 0.40 -17.28 -29.05
C ALA A 125 -0.22 -17.38 -30.45
N PHE A 126 0.51 -16.95 -31.49
CA PHE A 126 0.11 -17.12 -32.89
C PHE A 126 0.26 -18.57 -33.36
N ASP A 127 1.03 -19.37 -32.62
CA ASP A 127 1.32 -20.79 -32.85
C ASP A 127 0.14 -21.72 -32.51
N GLY A 128 -0.91 -21.22 -31.86
CA GLY A 128 -2.09 -22.01 -31.50
C GLY A 128 -1.87 -22.96 -30.32
N ASN A 129 -0.73 -22.84 -29.62
CA ASN A 129 -0.43 -23.70 -28.47
C ASN A 129 -1.38 -23.38 -27.30
N ILE A 130 -2.11 -24.39 -26.82
CA ILE A 130 -3.10 -24.25 -25.76
C ILE A 130 -2.51 -23.71 -24.45
N VAL A 131 -1.25 -24.06 -24.14
CA VAL A 131 -0.51 -23.55 -22.97
C VAL A 131 -0.28 -22.05 -23.12
N SER A 132 0.25 -21.62 -24.26
CA SER A 132 0.54 -20.21 -24.56
C SER A 132 -0.74 -19.37 -24.57
N ILE A 133 -1.82 -19.87 -25.20
CA ILE A 133 -3.14 -19.20 -25.20
C ILE A 133 -3.65 -19.02 -23.78
N THR A 134 -3.58 -20.07 -22.95
CA THR A 134 -4.06 -20.03 -21.56
C THR A 134 -3.26 -19.02 -20.73
N MET A 135 -1.93 -18.99 -20.87
CA MET A 135 -1.08 -18.02 -20.18
C MET A 135 -1.40 -16.58 -20.60
N ASN A 136 -1.60 -16.33 -21.89
CA ASN A 136 -1.96 -15.00 -22.39
C ASN A 136 -3.32 -14.53 -21.87
N LEU A 137 -4.30 -15.45 -21.78
CA LEU A 137 -5.60 -15.17 -21.18
C LEU A 137 -5.50 -14.87 -19.67
N MET A 138 -4.60 -15.53 -18.95
CA MET A 138 -4.34 -15.27 -17.52
C MET A 138 -3.54 -13.99 -17.26
N ALA A 139 -2.72 -13.54 -18.22
CA ALA A 139 -1.96 -12.31 -18.11
C ALA A 139 -2.88 -11.07 -17.98
N VAL A 140 -4.02 -11.04 -18.68
CA VAL A 140 -4.98 -9.93 -18.61
C VAL A 140 -5.52 -9.69 -17.18
N PRO A 141 -6.15 -10.67 -16.50
CA PRO A 141 -6.60 -10.50 -15.13
C PRO A 141 -5.43 -10.27 -14.16
N PHE A 142 -4.26 -10.88 -14.40
CA PHE A 142 -3.05 -10.61 -13.60
C PHE A 142 -2.69 -9.13 -13.58
N TRP A 143 -2.51 -8.52 -14.76
CA TRP A 143 -2.20 -7.10 -14.86
C TRP A 143 -3.32 -6.21 -14.34
N PHE A 144 -4.58 -6.60 -14.58
CA PHE A 144 -5.74 -5.89 -14.04
C PHE A 144 -5.68 -5.79 -12.52
N PHE A 145 -5.46 -6.90 -11.81
CA PHE A 145 -5.40 -6.88 -10.35
C PHE A 145 -4.18 -6.12 -9.81
N ILE A 146 -3.04 -6.13 -10.51
CA ILE A 146 -1.86 -5.31 -10.13
C ILE A 146 -2.19 -3.82 -10.21
N PHE A 147 -2.65 -3.34 -11.37
CA PHE A 147 -2.97 -1.91 -11.53
C PHE A 147 -4.15 -1.50 -10.67
N PHE A 148 -5.15 -2.37 -10.54
CA PHE A 148 -6.30 -2.09 -9.69
C PHE A 148 -5.88 -1.98 -8.23
N PHE A 149 -5.02 -2.88 -7.74
CA PHE A 149 -4.42 -2.74 -6.42
C PHE A 149 -3.69 -1.40 -6.28
N ILE A 150 -2.77 -1.05 -7.19
CA ILE A 150 -1.97 0.18 -7.08
C ILE A 150 -2.85 1.44 -7.12
N VAL A 151 -3.66 1.61 -8.16
CA VAL A 151 -4.46 2.83 -8.39
C VAL A 151 -5.52 2.99 -7.30
N HIS A 152 -6.17 1.89 -6.88
CA HIS A 152 -7.18 1.95 -5.83
C HIS A 152 -6.55 2.33 -4.49
N THR A 153 -5.45 1.68 -4.13
CA THR A 153 -4.73 1.88 -2.86
C THR A 153 -4.12 3.30 -2.80
N VAL A 154 -3.57 3.83 -3.91
CA VAL A 154 -3.15 5.25 -4.06
C VAL A 154 -4.31 6.22 -3.81
N SER A 155 -5.43 6.00 -4.48
CA SER A 155 -6.58 6.91 -4.37
C SER A 155 -7.20 6.91 -2.98
N LEU A 156 -7.31 5.73 -2.34
CA LEU A 156 -7.83 5.60 -0.99
C LEU A 156 -6.97 6.33 0.02
N ASN A 157 -5.64 6.18 -0.05
CA ASN A 157 -4.73 6.93 0.81
C ASN A 157 -4.83 8.45 0.58
N ASN A 158 -4.98 8.89 -0.67
CA ASN A 158 -5.17 10.31 -0.97
C ASN A 158 -6.48 10.84 -0.39
N ILE A 159 -7.58 10.11 -0.48
CA ILE A 159 -8.85 10.49 0.14
C ILE A 159 -8.73 10.54 1.67
N ALA A 160 -8.16 9.49 2.27
CA ALA A 160 -7.98 9.42 3.72
C ALA A 160 -7.11 10.56 4.24
N THR A 161 -6.01 10.88 3.55
CA THR A 161 -5.14 11.99 3.95
C THR A 161 -5.80 13.36 3.75
N GLN A 162 -6.45 13.60 2.61
CA GLN A 162 -7.09 14.90 2.34
C GLN A 162 -8.29 15.17 3.24
N GLU A 163 -9.15 14.18 3.50
CA GLU A 163 -10.38 14.40 4.27
C GLU A 163 -10.13 14.47 5.79
N TYR A 164 -9.09 13.80 6.29
CA TYR A 164 -8.88 13.65 7.74
C TYR A 164 -7.70 14.45 8.29
N LEU A 165 -6.65 14.68 7.51
CA LEU A 165 -5.49 15.44 7.99
C LEU A 165 -5.66 16.96 7.79
N THR A 166 -6.46 17.37 6.81
CA THR A 166 -6.62 18.79 6.44
C THR A 166 -7.70 19.52 7.24
N LYS A 167 -8.48 18.81 8.08
CA LYS A 167 -9.53 19.47 8.88
C LYS A 167 -8.93 20.11 10.13
N ASP A 168 -9.19 21.40 10.29
CA ASP A 168 -8.84 22.27 11.44
C ASP A 168 -9.50 21.86 12.78
N SER A 169 -10.16 20.70 12.85
CA SER A 169 -11.01 20.27 13.98
C SER A 169 -10.45 19.11 14.81
N ILE A 170 -9.16 18.76 14.67
CA ILE A 170 -8.52 17.82 15.60
C ILE A 170 -7.96 18.64 16.74
N ASP A 171 -8.75 18.73 17.82
CA ASP A 171 -8.34 19.28 19.10
C ASP A 171 -7.07 18.59 19.61
N ILE A 172 -6.31 19.25 20.47
CA ILE A 172 -4.94 18.88 20.88
C ILE A 172 -4.90 17.49 21.57
N MET A 173 -6.05 16.97 22.02
CA MET A 173 -6.25 15.61 22.56
C MET A 173 -6.62 14.54 21.51
N GLY A 174 -6.75 14.90 20.23
CA GLY A 174 -7.26 14.03 19.17
C GLY A 174 -6.20 13.19 18.43
N ILE A 175 -5.00 13.02 18.99
CA ILE A 175 -3.96 12.16 18.39
C ILE A 175 -4.45 10.70 18.29
N GLU A 176 -5.33 10.27 19.20
CA GLU A 176 -6.06 9.01 19.11
C GLU A 176 -6.91 8.88 17.84
N LYS A 177 -7.46 9.99 17.32
CA LYS A 177 -8.27 10.00 16.10
C LYS A 177 -7.45 9.75 14.83
N LEU A 178 -6.10 9.81 14.92
CA LEU A 178 -5.19 9.45 13.83
C LEU A 178 -4.82 7.96 13.84
N ALA A 179 -5.10 7.23 14.94
CA ALA A 179 -4.78 5.81 15.05
C ALA A 179 -5.49 4.95 13.99
N PRO A 180 -6.78 5.17 13.63
CA PRO A 180 -7.43 4.43 12.55
C PRO A 180 -6.77 4.66 11.18
N VAL A 181 -6.40 5.90 10.87
CA VAL A 181 -5.72 6.25 9.61
C VAL A 181 -4.33 5.62 9.56
N SER A 182 -3.59 5.62 10.67
CA SER A 182 -2.29 4.97 10.73
C SER A 182 -2.40 3.44 10.64
N LYS A 183 -3.36 2.81 11.31
CA LYS A 183 -3.62 1.37 11.21
C LYS A 183 -4.01 0.98 9.78
N PHE A 184 -4.82 1.80 9.11
CA PHE A 184 -5.18 1.63 7.70
C PHE A 184 -3.93 1.65 6.80
N VAL A 185 -3.07 2.65 6.96
CA VAL A 185 -1.83 2.77 6.16
C VAL A 185 -0.88 1.59 6.42
N VAL A 186 -0.71 1.16 7.67
CA VAL A 186 0.13 0.00 8.04
C VAL A 186 -0.45 -1.31 7.50
N ASN A 187 -1.77 -1.50 7.56
CA ASN A 187 -2.39 -2.71 7.01
C ASN A 187 -2.21 -2.80 5.49
N ASN A 188 -2.38 -1.68 4.77
CA ASN A 188 -2.18 -1.61 3.32
C ASN A 188 -0.71 -1.88 2.95
N THR A 189 0.20 -1.36 3.76
CA THR A 189 1.65 -1.56 3.68
C THR A 189 2.03 -3.04 3.78
N VAL A 190 1.56 -3.74 4.81
CA VAL A 190 1.87 -5.16 5.00
C VAL A 190 1.33 -6.00 3.86
N LYS A 191 0.11 -5.68 3.38
CA LYS A 191 -0.47 -6.35 2.21
C LYS A 191 0.34 -6.13 0.94
N ALA A 192 0.79 -4.89 0.72
CA ALA A 192 1.65 -4.59 -0.42
C ALA A 192 3.01 -5.31 -0.31
N ALA A 193 3.55 -5.46 0.91
CA ALA A 193 4.80 -6.18 1.16
C ALA A 193 4.70 -7.65 0.73
N ILE A 194 3.63 -8.36 1.07
CA ILE A 194 3.45 -9.78 0.73
C ILE A 194 3.53 -10.03 -0.78
N ILE A 195 3.09 -9.09 -1.62
CA ILE A 195 3.22 -9.20 -3.09
C ILE A 195 4.68 -9.43 -3.49
N PHE A 196 5.64 -8.76 -2.84
CA PHE A 196 7.06 -8.93 -3.14
C PHE A 196 7.60 -10.31 -2.83
N VAL A 197 7.04 -10.98 -1.81
CA VAL A 197 7.39 -12.37 -1.49
C VAL A 197 6.91 -13.32 -2.59
N LEU A 198 5.84 -12.96 -3.29
CA LEU A 198 5.24 -13.79 -4.33
C LEU A 198 5.89 -13.60 -5.71
N ILE A 199 6.54 -12.46 -5.98
CA ILE A 199 7.20 -12.19 -7.27
C ILE A 199 8.23 -13.28 -7.65
N PRO A 200 9.10 -13.77 -6.73
CA PRO A 200 10.01 -14.88 -6.99
C PRO A 200 9.38 -16.16 -7.56
N LEU A 201 8.07 -16.37 -7.39
CA LEU A 201 7.38 -17.51 -7.99
C LEU A 201 7.50 -17.52 -9.53
N PHE A 202 7.63 -16.36 -10.16
CA PHE A 202 7.84 -16.26 -11.61
C PHE A 202 9.23 -16.71 -12.06
N TRP A 203 10.18 -16.85 -11.14
CA TRP A 203 11.59 -17.13 -11.42
C TRP A 203 12.01 -18.55 -11.05
N ILE A 204 11.05 -19.39 -10.66
CA ILE A 204 11.34 -20.79 -10.29
C ILE A 204 11.99 -21.50 -11.47
N GLY A 205 13.22 -21.98 -11.26
CA GLY A 205 13.94 -22.83 -12.21
C GLY A 205 14.39 -22.15 -13.51
N ARG A 206 14.41 -20.82 -13.58
CA ARG A 206 14.78 -20.07 -14.80
C ARG A 206 15.66 -18.86 -14.49
N GLN A 207 16.37 -18.37 -15.50
CA GLN A 207 17.00 -17.05 -15.40
C GLN A 207 15.94 -15.94 -15.44
N ILE A 208 16.21 -14.86 -14.69
CA ILE A 208 15.31 -13.73 -14.56
C ILE A 208 15.42 -12.85 -15.81
N PRO A 209 14.34 -12.63 -16.59
CA PRO A 209 14.35 -11.71 -17.72
C PRO A 209 14.68 -10.28 -17.30
N ARG A 210 15.34 -9.53 -18.18
CA ARG A 210 15.68 -8.12 -17.93
C ARG A 210 14.43 -7.27 -17.70
N ILE A 211 13.34 -7.55 -18.42
CA ILE A 211 12.08 -6.84 -18.27
C ILE A 211 11.50 -7.06 -16.87
N ASP A 212 11.53 -8.28 -16.36
CA ASP A 212 11.06 -8.62 -15.02
C ASP A 212 11.90 -7.95 -13.91
N ILE A 213 13.21 -7.78 -14.11
CA ILE A 213 14.08 -7.01 -13.20
C ILE A 213 13.62 -5.55 -13.14
N ILE A 214 13.47 -4.89 -14.30
CA ILE A 214 13.05 -3.49 -14.40
C ILE A 214 11.66 -3.31 -13.76
N LEU A 215 10.73 -4.21 -14.09
CA LEU A 215 9.37 -4.20 -13.57
C LEU A 215 9.34 -4.36 -12.05
N THR A 216 10.10 -5.31 -11.51
CA THR A 216 10.18 -5.55 -10.06
C THR A 216 10.78 -4.34 -9.33
N CYS A 217 11.83 -3.74 -9.88
CA CYS A 217 12.42 -2.51 -9.35
C CYS A 217 11.44 -1.34 -9.37
N LEU A 218 10.68 -1.16 -10.46
CA LEU A 218 9.68 -0.11 -10.58
C LEU A 218 8.53 -0.32 -9.59
N LEU A 219 8.05 -1.57 -9.44
CA LEU A 219 7.03 -1.93 -8.46
C LEU A 219 7.52 -1.69 -7.02
N LEU A 220 8.78 -2.04 -6.73
CA LEU A 220 9.43 -1.82 -5.44
C LEU A 220 9.53 -0.33 -5.11
N LEU A 221 9.98 0.48 -6.07
CA LEU A 221 10.10 1.93 -5.92
C LEU A 221 8.71 2.55 -5.74
N GLY A 222 7.73 2.16 -6.56
CA GLY A 222 6.36 2.64 -6.49
C GLY A 222 5.69 2.34 -5.16
N ILE A 223 5.79 1.09 -4.67
CA ILE A 223 5.23 0.71 -3.38
C ILE A 223 5.99 1.36 -2.23
N THR A 224 7.32 1.45 -2.29
CA THR A 224 8.14 2.16 -1.29
C THR A 224 7.70 3.62 -1.19
N PHE A 225 7.62 4.34 -2.31
CA PHE A 225 7.13 5.70 -2.34
C PHE A 225 5.71 5.81 -1.77
N TYR A 226 4.83 4.89 -2.16
CA TYR A 226 3.46 4.81 -1.67
C TYR A 226 3.36 4.53 -0.17
N LEU A 227 4.29 3.77 0.40
CA LEU A 227 4.35 3.41 1.82
C LEU A 227 4.71 4.62 2.67
N PHE A 228 5.73 5.34 2.21
CA PHE A 228 6.35 6.40 2.98
C PHE A 228 5.63 7.74 2.81
N MET A 229 5.03 8.00 1.65
CA MET A 229 4.33 9.25 1.40
C MET A 229 3.21 9.59 2.41
N PRO A 230 2.25 8.69 2.74
CA PRO A 230 1.22 8.97 3.72
C PRO A 230 1.79 9.09 5.14
N VAL A 231 2.83 8.31 5.46
CA VAL A 231 3.52 8.35 6.76
C VAL A 231 4.22 9.70 6.95
N PHE A 232 4.99 10.15 5.98
CA PHE A 232 5.66 11.45 6.03
C PHE A 232 4.67 12.62 6.07
N LYS A 233 3.57 12.54 5.32
CA LYS A 233 2.50 13.54 5.40
C LYS A 233 1.86 13.59 6.78
N ALA A 234 1.50 12.44 7.34
CA ALA A 234 0.93 12.36 8.69
C ALA A 234 1.91 12.89 9.75
N GLN A 235 3.18 12.49 9.70
CA GLN A 235 4.22 12.96 10.61
C GLN A 235 4.39 14.48 10.52
N ARG A 236 4.51 15.05 9.32
CA ARG A 236 4.65 16.50 9.14
C ARG A 236 3.48 17.26 9.76
N ILE A 237 2.26 16.75 9.61
CA ILE A 237 1.05 17.38 10.13
C ILE A 237 1.00 17.27 11.66
N ILE A 238 1.34 16.10 12.23
CA ILE A 238 1.41 15.90 13.69
C ILE A 238 2.49 16.81 14.30
N ALA A 239 3.69 16.86 13.71
CA ALA A 239 4.79 17.70 14.17
C ALA A 239 4.43 19.19 14.12
N HIS A 240 3.82 19.65 13.03
CA HIS A 240 3.38 21.04 12.87
C HIS A 240 2.30 21.41 13.89
N LYS A 241 1.31 20.53 14.13
CA LYS A 241 0.26 20.77 15.13
C LYS A 241 0.79 20.72 16.56
N LYS A 242 1.74 19.83 16.87
CA LYS A 242 2.42 19.80 18.17
C LYS A 242 3.17 21.10 18.44
N ALA A 243 3.89 21.61 17.44
CA ALA A 243 4.58 22.90 17.52
C ALA A 243 3.59 24.05 17.80
N MET A 244 2.46 24.10 17.08
CA MET A 244 1.42 25.11 17.30
C MET A 244 0.77 25.00 18.70
N ALA A 245 0.49 23.78 19.18
CA ALA A 245 -0.09 23.57 20.51
C ALA A 245 0.86 24.05 21.62
N ILE A 246 2.14 23.71 21.51
CA ILE A 246 3.19 24.18 22.44
C ILE A 246 3.28 25.71 22.39
N GLN A 247 3.24 26.32 21.21
CA GLN A 247 3.30 27.78 21.07
C GLN A 247 2.09 28.48 21.70
N ARG A 248 0.87 27.91 21.58
CA ARG A 248 -0.33 28.42 22.26
C ARG A 248 -0.23 28.33 23.78
N ILE A 249 0.35 27.26 24.31
CA ILE A 249 0.59 27.10 25.75
C ILE A 249 1.62 28.14 26.22
N TYR A 250 2.71 28.33 25.48
CA TYR A 250 3.70 29.37 25.77
C TYR A 250 3.09 30.77 25.78
N LYS A 251 2.25 31.09 24.79
CA LYS A 251 1.55 32.38 24.74
C LYS A 251 0.65 32.58 25.96
N LYS A 252 -0.21 31.61 26.27
CA LYS A 252 -1.07 31.67 27.48
C LYS A 252 -0.27 31.78 28.78
N LEU A 253 0.89 31.11 28.86
CA LEU A 253 1.77 31.18 30.02
C LEU A 253 2.37 32.59 30.17
N ASN A 254 2.88 33.17 29.09
CA ASN A 254 3.40 34.54 29.08
C ASN A 254 2.31 35.56 29.37
N ASP A 255 1.14 35.46 28.74
CA ASP A 255 0.00 36.36 29.00
C ASP A 255 -0.39 36.31 30.50
N THR A 256 -0.43 35.11 31.09
CA THR A 256 -0.72 34.95 32.52
C THR A 256 0.40 35.53 33.39
N MET A 257 1.68 35.42 33.00
CA MET A 257 2.78 36.01 33.76
C MET A 257 2.80 37.55 33.66
N GLU A 258 2.57 38.11 32.47
CA GLU A 258 2.51 39.55 32.21
C GLU A 258 1.34 40.21 32.96
N GLU A 259 0.15 39.61 32.99
CA GLU A 259 -0.98 40.10 33.79
C GLU A 259 -0.62 40.20 35.28
N ASN A 260 0.12 39.24 35.83
CA ASN A 260 0.50 39.26 37.24
C ASN A 260 1.62 40.27 37.53
N ILE A 261 2.56 40.46 36.61
CA ILE A 261 3.65 41.45 36.73
C ILE A 261 3.08 42.88 36.63
N CYS A 262 2.23 43.16 35.64
CA CYS A 262 1.56 44.46 35.50
C CYS A 262 0.62 44.77 36.67
N GLY A 263 0.03 43.73 37.27
CA GLY A 263 -0.79 43.86 38.49
C GLY A 263 0.00 44.00 39.80
N GLY A 264 1.35 43.98 39.75
CA GLY A 264 2.21 44.14 40.93
C GLY A 264 2.16 43.01 41.96
N ARG A 265 1.62 41.83 41.60
CA ARG A 265 1.43 40.70 42.53
C ARG A 265 2.49 39.63 42.31
N ARG A 266 3.06 39.08 43.39
CA ARG A 266 3.95 37.92 43.27
C ARG A 266 3.12 36.70 42.84
N ILE A 267 3.67 35.93 41.91
CA ILE A 267 3.04 34.73 41.33
C ILE A 267 2.68 33.69 42.42
N THR A 268 3.37 33.73 43.57
CA THR A 268 3.16 32.89 44.75
C THR A 268 1.91 33.24 45.56
N ASP A 269 1.35 34.44 45.42
CA ASP A 269 0.33 34.95 46.35
C ASP A 269 -1.08 34.48 45.99
N ASN A 270 -1.30 34.00 44.76
CA ASN A 270 -2.60 33.50 44.31
C ASN A 270 -2.55 32.00 44.00
N PRO A 271 -3.11 31.14 44.88
CA PRO A 271 -3.08 29.68 44.70
C PRO A 271 -3.83 29.24 43.44
N ARG A 272 -4.78 30.03 42.93
CA ARG A 272 -5.49 29.73 41.67
C ARG A 272 -4.59 29.93 40.45
N THR A 273 -3.74 30.95 40.47
CA THR A 273 -2.78 31.23 39.40
C THR A 273 -1.68 30.18 39.36
N LEU A 274 -1.14 29.82 40.54
CA LEU A 274 -0.14 28.75 40.66
C LEU A 274 -0.67 27.42 40.13
N ARG A 275 -1.92 27.08 40.46
CA ARG A 275 -2.59 25.86 39.97
C ARG A 275 -2.82 25.88 38.46
N ARG A 276 -3.13 27.04 37.86
CA ARG A 276 -3.22 27.19 36.39
C ARG A 276 -1.87 26.99 35.71
N ILE A 277 -0.80 27.59 36.23
CA ILE A 277 0.55 27.44 35.68
C ILE A 277 1.02 25.98 35.78
N ALA A 278 0.83 25.34 36.95
CA ALA A 278 1.15 23.93 37.14
C ALA A 278 0.34 23.02 36.18
N CYS A 279 -0.95 23.33 35.99
CA CYS A 279 -1.78 22.62 35.01
C CYS A 279 -1.22 22.78 33.59
N LEU A 280 -0.90 24.00 33.14
CA LEU A 280 -0.33 24.25 31.80
C LEU A 280 1.00 23.55 31.58
N ILE A 281 1.87 23.49 32.60
CA ILE A 281 3.14 22.76 32.55
C ILE A 281 2.89 21.25 32.47
N ALA A 282 1.96 20.72 33.28
CA ALA A 282 1.58 19.31 33.23
C ALA A 282 1.04 18.93 31.84
N THR A 283 0.14 19.74 31.27
CA THR A 283 -0.40 19.52 29.91
C THR A 283 0.70 19.60 28.86
N LYS A 284 1.66 20.54 28.98
CA LYS A 284 2.83 20.60 28.08
C LYS A 284 3.66 19.31 28.17
N THR A 285 3.91 18.80 29.38
CA THR A 285 4.67 17.56 29.55
C THR A 285 3.91 16.33 29.04
N GLU A 286 2.59 16.28 29.18
CA GLU A 286 1.77 15.23 28.57
C GLU A 286 1.81 15.29 27.04
N ILE A 287 1.61 16.47 26.45
CA ILE A 287 1.69 16.68 24.99
C ILE A 287 3.10 16.34 24.46
N ALA A 288 4.15 16.66 25.21
CA ALA A 288 5.52 16.32 24.85
C ALA A 288 5.77 14.81 24.87
N LYS A 289 5.12 14.08 25.80
CA LYS A 289 5.18 12.62 25.91
C LYS A 289 4.37 11.90 24.83
N VAL A 290 3.41 12.56 24.18
CA VAL A 290 2.71 11.93 23.06
C VAL A 290 3.69 11.67 21.92
N ARG A 291 3.81 10.39 21.56
CA ARG A 291 4.65 9.89 20.47
C ARG A 291 4.25 10.62 19.18
N GLU A 292 5.21 11.28 18.55
CA GLU A 292 5.01 11.93 17.23
C GLU A 292 4.77 10.92 16.12
N TRP A 293 5.18 9.68 16.37
CA TRP A 293 5.00 8.56 15.47
C TRP A 293 3.67 7.86 15.79
N PRO A 294 2.72 7.83 14.86
CA PRO A 294 1.36 7.37 15.12
C PRO A 294 1.20 5.85 15.32
N VAL A 295 2.28 5.05 15.27
CA VAL A 295 2.47 3.64 15.73
C VAL A 295 3.86 3.18 15.24
N ASP A 296 4.29 1.94 15.56
CA ASP A 296 5.59 1.29 15.30
C ASP A 296 6.03 1.21 13.80
N VAL A 297 6.11 2.36 13.13
CA VAL A 297 6.72 2.54 11.81
C VAL A 297 8.10 1.89 11.71
N PRO A 298 8.99 1.96 12.72
CA PRO A 298 10.27 1.24 12.68
C PRO A 298 10.09 -0.27 12.54
N GLN A 299 9.03 -0.84 13.10
CA GLN A 299 8.74 -2.27 13.00
C GLN A 299 8.16 -2.62 11.63
N SER A 300 7.24 -1.81 11.10
CA SER A 300 6.75 -1.99 9.72
C SER A 300 7.88 -1.86 8.70
N LEU A 301 8.79 -0.90 8.90
CA LEU A 301 9.99 -0.72 8.08
C LEU A 301 10.89 -1.96 8.08
N LYS A 302 11.09 -2.56 9.25
CA LYS A 302 11.84 -3.81 9.39
C LYS A 302 11.16 -4.95 8.63
N VAL A 303 9.85 -5.10 8.77
CA VAL A 303 9.09 -6.12 8.04
C VAL A 303 9.26 -5.93 6.52
N ILE A 304 9.12 -4.71 6.02
CA ILE A 304 9.30 -4.42 4.60
C ILE A 304 10.73 -4.69 4.15
N ALA A 305 11.74 -4.26 4.91
CA ALA A 305 13.13 -4.50 4.56
C ALA A 305 13.43 -6.00 4.46
N VAL A 306 12.92 -6.79 5.40
CA VAL A 306 13.03 -8.25 5.40
C VAL A 306 12.28 -8.85 4.20
N THR A 307 11.07 -8.39 3.93
CA THR A 307 10.26 -8.87 2.81
C THR A 307 10.86 -8.52 1.45
N ALA A 308 11.45 -7.33 1.31
CA ALA A 308 12.13 -6.87 0.10
C ALA A 308 13.48 -7.57 -0.11
N ALA A 309 14.13 -8.04 0.96
CA ALA A 309 15.43 -8.70 0.88
C ALA A 309 15.40 -9.96 0.01
N ALA A 310 14.33 -10.75 0.06
CA ALA A 310 14.20 -11.98 -0.71
C ALA A 310 14.24 -11.74 -2.25
N PRO A 311 13.35 -10.93 -2.85
CA PRO A 311 13.42 -10.67 -4.28
C PRO A 311 14.69 -9.88 -4.66
N LEU A 312 15.14 -8.94 -3.83
CA LEU A 312 16.38 -8.19 -4.09
C LEU A 312 17.61 -9.10 -4.12
N SER A 313 17.67 -10.12 -3.26
CA SER A 313 18.75 -11.09 -3.26
C SER A 313 18.80 -11.90 -4.56
N MET A 314 17.64 -12.28 -5.10
CA MET A 314 17.58 -13.04 -6.36
C MET A 314 17.93 -12.16 -7.57
N VAL A 315 17.49 -10.90 -7.58
CA VAL A 315 17.89 -9.92 -8.60
C VAL A 315 19.39 -9.62 -8.52
N ALA A 316 19.96 -9.49 -7.32
CA ALA A 316 21.39 -9.29 -7.16
C ALA A 316 22.19 -10.50 -7.66
N GLY A 317 21.73 -11.72 -7.34
CA GLY A 317 22.32 -12.96 -7.85
C GLY A 317 22.31 -13.02 -9.38
N SER A 318 21.17 -12.73 -10.02
CA SER A 318 21.07 -12.75 -11.48
C SER A 318 21.94 -11.70 -12.16
N LEU A 319 22.11 -10.52 -11.54
CA LEU A 319 23.03 -9.49 -12.04
C LEU A 319 24.49 -9.93 -11.95
N VAL A 320 24.88 -10.63 -10.89
CA VAL A 320 26.23 -11.19 -10.73
C VAL A 320 26.48 -12.29 -11.77
N ASP A 321 25.54 -13.21 -11.98
CA ASP A 321 25.64 -14.25 -13.00
C ASP A 321 25.76 -13.65 -14.41
N TYR A 322 25.02 -12.57 -14.68
CA TYR A 322 25.15 -11.82 -15.93
C TYR A 322 26.53 -11.16 -16.09
N ALA A 323 27.08 -10.57 -15.01
CA ALA A 323 28.41 -9.98 -15.03
C ALA A 323 29.52 -11.03 -15.25
N LEU A 324 29.40 -12.20 -14.63
CA LEU A 324 30.35 -13.31 -14.77
C LEU A 324 30.30 -13.95 -16.16
N SER A 325 29.11 -14.13 -16.74
CA SER A 325 28.96 -14.65 -18.10
C SER A 325 29.55 -13.69 -19.15
N GLN A 326 29.39 -12.38 -18.97
CA GLN A 326 30.07 -11.37 -19.80
C GLN A 326 31.60 -11.44 -19.65
N PHE A 327 32.11 -11.60 -18.42
CA PHE A 327 33.56 -11.72 -18.18
C PHE A 327 34.17 -12.98 -18.80
N ASN A 328 33.48 -14.12 -18.73
CA ASN A 328 33.94 -15.37 -19.38
C ASN A 328 33.94 -15.28 -20.91
N LEU A 329 33.16 -14.37 -21.51
CA LEU A 329 33.20 -14.08 -22.95
C LEU A 329 34.39 -13.20 -23.37
N PHE A 330 35.01 -12.46 -22.43
CA PHE A 330 36.23 -11.67 -22.67
C PHE A 330 37.53 -12.39 -22.25
N GLY A 331 37.42 -13.61 -21.72
CA GLY A 331 38.53 -14.44 -21.23
C GLY A 331 38.98 -15.57 -22.17
N LEU A 332 38.57 -15.55 -23.44
CA LEU A 332 39.01 -16.46 -24.51
C LEU A 332 39.55 -15.67 -25.70
#